data_AF-A0A4Z2BB08-F1
#
_entry.id   AF-A0A4Z2BB08-F1
#
_cell.length_a   1.000
_cell.length_b   1.000
_cell.length_c   1.000
_cell.angle_alpha   90.00
_cell.angle_beta   90.00
_cell.angle_gamma   90.00
#
_symmetry.space_group_name_H-M   'P 1'
#
loop_
_entity.id
_entity.type
_entity.pdbx_description
1 polymer ?
#
loop_
_entity_poly.entity_id
_entity_poly.type
_entity_poly.pdbx_seq_one_letter_code
_entity_poly.pdbx_strand_id
1 'polypeptide(L)'
;MTPGKALKLQEPSGLQEWYNSGVRGCFFVETDGSIGSLQYQLHIPQTTNVYLTIQPLSLSRRPDIPSSWMAVDTALFVTSAGEAKEDSTLVCFTEARDREKYVWKGELNAGSYYLLPFTSGCKLKRRNKKTTSGKAVELINRSDTEEIDLSRELREALSDIFDIIDIDGNGLLSLEEYNFFELRTSGEKCDKDAWLVCKENFDMRKNQLTRQGFMELNLLEATEKEGDPADLWLSLEAMGYNRMLELVDACPFQIDVHCEAAQPSIQPVSMASGPRLLNQALQKSITARAGARALRGQESVFIYTYRGEHRISTLIANKTNQKATVHVNNEQSRNCCSSRGLNVFAVEVPARTKMVCQHVLPVNERQDWTYNCVETLLPST
;
A
#
# COMPACT_ATOMS: atom_id res chain seq x y z
N MET A 1 -16.22 -3.16 27.76
CA MET A 1 -17.03 -2.09 27.14
C MET A 1 -17.29 -2.50 25.70
N THR A 2 -18.56 -2.66 25.34
CA THR A 2 -19.04 -2.92 23.97
C THR A 2 -18.53 -1.84 23.01
N PRO A 3 -18.23 -2.18 21.74
CA PRO A 3 -17.86 -1.18 20.75
C PRO A 3 -19.00 -0.17 20.64
N GLY A 4 -18.72 1.12 20.87
CA GLY A 4 -19.68 2.17 20.56
C GLY A 4 -20.07 2.04 19.08
N LYS A 5 -21.37 2.12 18.78
CA LYS A 5 -21.87 2.15 17.39
C LYS A 5 -21.08 3.22 16.62
N ALA A 6 -20.22 2.80 15.70
CA ALA A 6 -19.56 3.72 14.79
C ALA A 6 -20.65 4.42 13.97
N LEU A 7 -20.69 5.76 14.02
CA LEU A 7 -21.46 6.52 13.04
C LEU A 7 -20.83 6.22 11.68
N LYS A 8 -21.57 5.51 10.81
CA LYS A 8 -21.16 5.32 9.43
C LYS A 8 -21.02 6.69 8.78
N LEU A 9 -19.80 7.03 8.39
CA LEU A 9 -19.50 8.29 7.73
C LEU A 9 -20.08 8.22 6.31
N GLN A 10 -21.17 8.97 6.07
CA GLN A 10 -21.86 8.99 4.79
C GLN A 10 -21.15 9.89 3.78
N GLU A 11 -21.23 9.50 2.50
CA GLU A 11 -20.80 10.35 1.39
C GLU A 11 -21.49 11.73 1.46
N PRO A 12 -20.77 12.84 1.17
CA PRO A 12 -21.38 14.16 1.09
C PRO A 12 -22.54 14.21 0.08
N SER A 13 -23.60 14.96 0.41
CA SER A 13 -24.65 15.28 -0.55
C SER A 13 -24.07 16.07 -1.73
N GLY A 14 -24.38 15.66 -2.96
CA GLY A 14 -23.88 16.35 -4.16
C GLY A 14 -22.41 16.06 -4.49
N LEU A 15 -21.81 14.98 -3.96
CA LEU A 15 -20.40 14.63 -4.24
C LEU A 15 -20.04 14.57 -5.73
N GLN A 16 -21.01 14.26 -6.60
CA GLN A 16 -20.83 14.22 -8.05
C GLN A 16 -20.58 15.61 -8.67
N GLU A 17 -20.96 16.68 -7.96
CA GLU A 17 -20.74 18.08 -8.38
C GLU A 17 -19.43 18.63 -7.83
N TRP A 18 -18.77 17.92 -6.90
CA TRP A 18 -17.50 18.31 -6.33
C TRP A 18 -16.38 18.06 -7.34
N TYR A 19 -15.35 18.90 -7.28
CA TYR A 19 -14.14 18.67 -8.05
C TYR A 19 -13.45 17.39 -7.59
N ASN A 20 -12.87 16.62 -8.50
CA ASN A 20 -12.23 15.34 -8.19
C ASN A 20 -10.84 15.24 -8.82
N SER A 21 -9.89 14.67 -8.08
CA SER A 21 -8.65 14.12 -8.62
C SER A 21 -8.46 12.72 -8.04
N GLY A 22 -8.23 11.75 -8.93
CA GLY A 22 -7.92 10.37 -8.56
C GLY A 22 -6.51 9.98 -8.98
N VAL A 23 -5.88 9.10 -8.21
CA VAL A 23 -4.61 8.45 -8.58
C VAL A 23 -4.63 6.99 -8.16
N ARG A 24 -3.88 6.17 -8.88
CA ARG A 24 -3.63 4.76 -8.57
C ARG A 24 -2.25 4.55 -8.00
N GLY A 25 -2.08 3.41 -7.35
CA GLY A 25 -0.80 2.94 -6.86
C GLY A 25 -0.86 1.48 -6.47
N CYS A 26 0.21 1.00 -5.86
CA CYS A 26 0.28 -0.37 -5.39
C CYS A 26 1.12 -0.48 -4.13
N PHE A 27 0.66 -1.29 -3.18
CA PHE A 27 1.48 -1.78 -2.09
C PHE A 27 2.26 -2.99 -2.57
N PHE A 28 3.55 -3.04 -2.27
CA PHE A 28 4.39 -4.17 -2.60
C PHE A 28 5.06 -4.71 -1.35
N VAL A 29 5.16 -6.04 -1.25
CA VAL A 29 5.92 -6.69 -0.19
C VAL A 29 7.38 -6.77 -0.61
N GLU A 30 8.23 -6.06 0.11
CA GLU A 30 9.66 -6.01 -0.16
C GLU A 30 10.38 -7.26 0.35
N THR A 31 11.64 -7.43 -0.04
CA THR A 31 12.40 -8.65 0.29
C THR A 31 12.57 -8.87 1.79
N ASP A 32 12.66 -7.79 2.58
CA ASP A 32 12.73 -7.81 4.05
C ASP A 32 11.36 -7.96 4.73
N GLY A 33 10.29 -8.09 3.95
CA GLY A 33 8.91 -8.19 4.42
C GLY A 33 8.27 -6.84 4.79
N SER A 34 8.98 -5.72 4.60
CA SER A 34 8.38 -4.39 4.68
C SER A 34 7.43 -4.16 3.51
N ILE A 35 6.62 -3.09 3.59
CA ILE A 35 5.66 -2.75 2.55
C ILE A 35 6.06 -1.42 1.94
N GLY A 36 6.42 -1.46 0.66
CA GLY A 36 6.68 -0.30 -0.19
C GLY A 36 5.41 0.17 -0.88
N SER A 37 5.31 1.48 -1.14
CA SER A 37 4.30 2.08 -2.02
C SER A 37 4.77 3.46 -2.46
N LEU A 38 4.21 3.98 -3.55
CA LEU A 38 4.41 5.38 -3.93
C LEU A 38 3.76 6.32 -2.91
N GLN A 39 4.35 7.50 -2.73
CA GLN A 39 3.71 8.61 -2.03
C GLN A 39 3.21 9.62 -3.05
N TYR A 40 2.27 10.46 -2.63
CA TYR A 40 1.72 11.50 -3.49
C TYR A 40 1.74 12.85 -2.79
N GLN A 41 1.87 13.90 -3.57
CA GLN A 41 1.65 15.26 -3.13
C GLN A 41 0.30 15.73 -3.63
N LEU A 42 -0.56 16.15 -2.70
CA LEU A 42 -1.84 16.79 -2.95
C LEU A 42 -1.67 18.30 -2.82
N HIS A 43 -2.14 19.05 -3.80
CA HIS A 43 -2.27 20.50 -3.71
C HIS A 43 -3.74 20.91 -3.69
N ILE A 44 -4.10 21.71 -2.70
CA ILE A 44 -5.43 22.30 -2.49
C ILE A 44 -5.32 23.81 -2.73
N PRO A 45 -5.91 24.37 -3.80
CA PRO A 45 -5.75 25.80 -4.13
C PRO A 45 -6.38 26.76 -3.13
N GLN A 46 -7.48 26.36 -2.48
CA GLN A 46 -8.20 27.16 -1.49
C GLN A 46 -8.81 26.27 -0.39
N THR A 47 -9.01 26.82 0.81
CA THR A 47 -9.69 26.11 1.89
C THR A 47 -11.04 25.57 1.43
N THR A 48 -11.28 24.28 1.62
CA THR A 48 -12.46 23.58 1.10
C THR A 48 -12.79 22.38 1.96
N ASN A 49 -14.07 21.97 1.94
CA ASN A 49 -14.45 20.65 2.40
C ASN A 49 -13.88 19.60 1.43
N VAL A 50 -13.38 18.52 2.01
CA VAL A 50 -12.73 17.42 1.32
C VAL A 50 -13.34 16.10 1.75
N TYR A 51 -13.56 15.23 0.77
CA TYR A 51 -13.88 13.82 0.96
C TYR A 51 -12.78 12.97 0.33
N LEU A 52 -12.03 12.27 1.18
CA LEU A 52 -10.89 11.45 0.81
C LEU A 52 -11.27 9.99 0.89
N THR A 53 -10.92 9.22 -0.14
CA THR A 53 -11.05 7.76 -0.10
C THR A 53 -9.78 7.07 -0.56
N ILE A 54 -9.49 5.91 0.04
CA ILE A 54 -8.56 4.92 -0.48
C ILE A 54 -9.20 3.53 -0.42
N GLN A 55 -8.96 2.70 -1.42
CA GLN A 55 -9.45 1.32 -1.47
C GLN A 55 -8.52 0.42 -2.29
N PRO A 56 -8.48 -0.90 -2.04
CA PRO A 56 -7.91 -1.85 -2.99
C PRO A 56 -8.55 -1.70 -4.37
N LEU A 57 -7.74 -1.84 -5.42
CA LEU A 57 -8.20 -1.75 -6.80
C LEU A 57 -8.40 -3.16 -7.37
N SER A 58 -9.61 -3.43 -7.86
CA SER A 58 -9.91 -4.67 -8.58
C SER A 58 -9.41 -4.58 -10.00
N LEU A 59 -8.48 -5.47 -10.36
CA LEU A 59 -8.03 -5.68 -11.75
C LEU A 59 -8.83 -6.78 -12.45
N SER A 60 -9.67 -7.51 -11.71
CA SER A 60 -10.43 -8.62 -12.27
C SER A 60 -11.35 -8.14 -13.38
N ARG A 61 -11.17 -8.73 -14.57
CA ARG A 61 -12.08 -8.58 -15.71
C ARG A 61 -13.40 -9.34 -15.52
N ARG A 62 -13.49 -10.14 -14.46
CA ARG A 62 -14.64 -10.97 -14.08
C ARG A 62 -15.21 -10.45 -12.74
N PRO A 63 -16.28 -9.65 -12.76
CA PRO A 63 -16.84 -9.01 -11.56
C PRO A 63 -17.30 -10.00 -10.48
N ASP A 64 -17.54 -11.25 -10.85
CA ASP A 64 -18.03 -12.33 -10.00
C ASP A 64 -16.95 -12.98 -9.11
N ILE A 65 -15.67 -12.84 -9.47
CA ILE A 65 -14.55 -13.39 -8.70
C ILE A 65 -13.67 -12.22 -8.22
N PRO A 66 -13.79 -11.81 -6.94
CA PRO A 66 -12.97 -10.74 -6.41
C PRO A 66 -11.52 -11.19 -6.30
N SER A 67 -10.60 -10.28 -6.64
CA SER A 67 -9.17 -10.52 -6.48
C SER A 67 -8.82 -10.80 -5.01
N SER A 68 -7.83 -11.67 -4.79
CA SER A 68 -7.44 -12.12 -3.44
C SER A 68 -6.96 -10.97 -2.54
N TRP A 69 -6.40 -9.91 -3.13
CA TRP A 69 -5.93 -8.72 -2.43
C TRP A 69 -7.04 -7.74 -2.03
N MET A 70 -8.30 -7.92 -2.46
CA MET A 70 -9.41 -7.05 -2.06
C MET A 70 -9.68 -7.07 -0.56
N ALA A 71 -9.20 -8.10 0.15
CA ALA A 71 -9.30 -8.19 1.60
C ALA A 71 -8.24 -7.36 2.36
N VAL A 72 -7.23 -6.82 1.66
CA VAL A 72 -6.13 -6.05 2.27
C VAL A 72 -6.68 -4.74 2.83
N ASP A 73 -6.32 -4.42 4.07
CA ASP A 73 -6.69 -3.13 4.65
C ASP A 73 -5.86 -2.01 4.05
N THR A 74 -6.51 -0.91 3.72
CA THR A 74 -5.84 0.30 3.25
C THR A 74 -6.16 1.47 4.18
N ALA A 75 -5.26 2.42 4.30
CA ALA A 75 -5.50 3.69 4.94
C ALA A 75 -4.64 4.75 4.27
N LEU A 76 -5.10 6.00 4.31
CA LEU A 76 -4.35 7.13 3.81
C LEU A 76 -4.06 8.06 4.97
N PHE A 77 -2.78 8.37 5.20
CA PHE A 77 -2.36 9.39 6.14
C PHE A 77 -2.04 10.67 5.39
N VAL A 78 -2.59 11.79 5.85
CA VAL A 78 -2.38 13.10 5.26
C VAL A 78 -1.52 13.92 6.21
N THR A 79 -0.38 14.40 5.72
CA THR A 79 0.52 15.27 6.49
C THR A 79 0.76 16.58 5.76
N SER A 80 0.97 17.67 6.49
CA SER A 80 1.35 18.95 5.87
C SER A 80 2.71 18.82 5.16
N ALA A 81 2.80 19.31 3.91
CA ALA A 81 4.08 19.40 3.21
C ALA A 81 4.79 20.70 3.63
N GLY A 82 5.59 20.63 4.69
CA GLY A 82 6.41 21.77 5.17
C GLY A 82 7.77 21.89 4.45
N GLU A 83 8.39 23.07 4.54
CA GLU A 83 9.73 23.34 3.95
C GLU A 83 10.83 22.50 4.62
N ALA A 84 10.75 22.27 5.94
CA ALA A 84 11.60 21.34 6.67
C ALA A 84 10.88 20.02 6.95
N LYS A 85 11.56 18.89 6.67
CA LYS A 85 11.03 17.52 6.85
C LYS A 85 10.69 17.15 8.31
N GLU A 86 11.08 17.97 9.28
CA GLU A 86 10.80 17.79 10.71
C GLU A 86 9.50 18.50 11.15
N ASP A 87 9.00 19.45 10.35
CA ASP A 87 7.80 20.24 10.62
C ASP A 87 6.52 19.61 10.05
N SER A 88 6.63 18.44 9.40
CA SER A 88 5.46 17.75 8.85
C SER A 88 4.56 17.24 9.98
N THR A 89 3.34 17.75 10.02
CA THR A 89 2.33 17.41 11.03
C THR A 89 1.29 16.48 10.43
N LEU A 90 0.81 15.51 11.22
CA LEU A 90 -0.34 14.71 10.84
C LEU A 90 -1.57 15.62 10.86
N VAL A 91 -2.25 15.73 9.72
CA VAL A 91 -3.47 16.52 9.55
C VAL A 91 -4.68 15.64 9.78
N CYS A 92 -4.79 14.56 9.01
CA CYS A 92 -5.88 13.59 9.12
C CYS A 92 -5.48 12.22 8.58
N PHE A 93 -6.38 11.25 8.72
CA PHE A 93 -6.23 9.93 8.12
C PHE A 93 -7.60 9.28 7.93
N THR A 94 -7.70 8.33 7.00
CA THR A 94 -8.94 7.59 6.72
C THR A 94 -9.25 6.59 7.83
N GLU A 95 -10.03 7.04 8.83
CA GLU A 95 -10.33 6.27 10.03
C GLU A 95 -11.66 5.48 9.95
N ALA A 96 -12.58 5.91 9.08
CA ALA A 96 -13.85 5.25 8.85
C ALA A 96 -13.79 4.30 7.64
N ARG A 97 -14.72 3.34 7.58
CA ARG A 97 -14.84 2.41 6.46
C ARG A 97 -16.27 2.38 5.93
N ASP A 98 -16.42 2.55 4.61
CA ASP A 98 -17.65 2.27 3.88
C ASP A 98 -17.40 1.16 2.85
N ARG A 99 -17.91 -0.05 3.15
CA ARG A 99 -17.66 -1.27 2.37
C ARG A 99 -16.16 -1.55 2.20
N GLU A 100 -15.61 -1.32 1.01
CA GLU A 100 -14.19 -1.51 0.69
C GLU A 100 -13.40 -0.19 0.71
N LYS A 101 -14.10 0.94 0.82
CA LYS A 101 -13.52 2.28 0.88
C LYS A 101 -13.17 2.65 2.31
N TYR A 102 -11.96 3.17 2.48
CA TYR A 102 -11.51 3.80 3.71
C TYR A 102 -11.59 5.30 3.52
N VAL A 103 -12.33 5.96 4.40
CA VAL A 103 -12.85 7.30 4.14
C VAL A 103 -12.46 8.29 5.23
N TRP A 104 -12.26 9.53 4.81
CA TRP A 104 -12.17 10.69 5.70
C TRP A 104 -12.96 11.86 5.10
N LYS A 105 -13.62 12.63 5.96
CA LYS A 105 -14.30 13.86 5.60
C LYS A 105 -13.90 14.96 6.57
N GLY A 106 -13.62 16.14 6.04
CA GLY A 106 -13.35 17.34 6.85
C GLY A 106 -12.93 18.51 5.97
N GLU A 107 -12.52 19.59 6.61
CA GLU A 107 -11.98 20.77 5.91
C GLU A 107 -10.45 20.66 5.81
N LEU A 108 -9.89 20.99 4.65
CA LEU A 108 -8.46 21.22 4.47
C LEU A 108 -8.24 22.66 4.05
N ASN A 109 -7.20 23.28 4.63
CA ASN A 109 -6.77 24.62 4.23
C ASN A 109 -6.11 24.61 2.85
N ALA A 110 -5.99 25.79 2.23
CA ALA A 110 -5.15 25.96 1.07
C ALA A 110 -3.69 25.54 1.39
N GLY A 111 -3.07 24.78 0.50
CA GLY A 111 -1.69 24.35 0.68
C GLY A 111 -1.35 23.01 0.04
N SER A 112 -0.17 22.51 0.39
CA SER A 112 0.36 21.23 -0.09
C SER A 112 0.41 20.20 1.04
N TYR A 113 0.07 18.96 0.72
CA TYR A 113 -0.01 17.84 1.63
C TYR A 113 0.68 16.62 1.04
N TYR A 114 1.30 15.80 1.88
CA TYR A 114 1.70 14.46 1.49
C TYR A 114 0.59 13.46 1.81
N LEU A 115 0.24 12.66 0.82
CA LEU A 115 -0.62 11.51 0.93
C LEU A 115 0.27 10.27 1.06
N LEU A 116 0.12 9.57 2.19
CA LEU A 116 0.96 8.43 2.56
C LEU A 116 0.07 7.19 2.65
N PRO A 117 0.01 6.37 1.58
CA PRO A 117 -0.73 5.12 1.58
C PRO A 117 -0.16 4.19 2.64
N PHE A 118 -1.03 3.44 3.28
CA PHE A 118 -0.69 2.51 4.34
C PHE A 118 -1.54 1.25 4.24
N THR A 119 -0.93 0.11 4.50
CA THR A 119 -1.63 -1.12 4.87
C THR A 119 -0.99 -1.68 6.14
N SER A 120 -1.78 -2.37 6.98
CA SER A 120 -1.23 -2.99 8.18
C SER A 120 -0.27 -4.14 7.88
N GLY A 121 -0.30 -4.66 6.66
CA GLY A 121 0.41 -5.88 6.29
C GLY A 121 -0.15 -7.13 6.97
N CYS A 122 -1.31 -7.09 7.63
CA CYS A 122 -1.87 -8.30 8.24
C CYS A 122 -2.33 -9.33 7.20
N LYS A 123 -2.88 -8.84 6.08
CA LYS A 123 -3.42 -9.65 4.98
C LYS A 123 -2.60 -9.56 3.68
N LEU A 124 -1.56 -8.72 3.64
CA LEU A 124 -0.58 -8.62 2.57
C LEU A 124 0.79 -9.01 3.13
N LYS A 125 1.22 -10.24 2.87
CA LYS A 125 2.47 -10.80 3.42
C LYS A 125 3.11 -11.74 2.43
N ARG A 126 4.44 -11.74 2.43
CA ARG A 126 5.23 -12.70 1.66
C ARG A 126 4.88 -14.11 2.10
N ARG A 127 4.33 -14.90 1.18
CA ARG A 127 4.04 -16.32 1.47
C ARG A 127 5.36 -17.10 1.45
N ASN A 128 5.53 -18.02 2.41
CA ASN A 128 6.70 -18.90 2.43
C ASN A 128 6.72 -19.76 1.16
N LYS A 129 7.82 -19.68 0.39
CA LYS A 129 8.06 -20.44 -0.86
C LYS A 129 7.78 -21.95 -0.77
N LYS A 130 7.80 -22.52 0.44
CA LYS A 130 7.50 -23.94 0.72
C LYS A 130 6.04 -24.35 0.46
N THR A 131 5.13 -23.41 0.21
CA THR A 131 3.68 -23.70 0.08
C THR A 131 3.14 -23.68 -1.36
N THR A 132 3.94 -23.27 -2.35
CA THR A 132 3.56 -23.31 -3.76
C THR A 132 3.99 -24.63 -4.40
N SER A 133 3.08 -25.61 -4.42
CA SER A 133 3.26 -26.91 -5.08
C SER A 133 2.81 -26.93 -6.56
N GLY A 134 2.56 -25.76 -7.17
CA GLY A 134 2.13 -25.65 -8.56
C GLY A 134 3.30 -25.60 -9.55
N LYS A 135 3.10 -26.15 -10.76
CA LYS A 135 4.03 -26.02 -11.88
C LYS A 135 4.10 -24.54 -12.28
N ALA A 136 5.32 -24.03 -12.54
CA ALA A 136 5.48 -22.70 -13.10
C ALA A 136 4.79 -22.59 -14.46
N VAL A 137 4.13 -21.46 -14.73
CA VAL A 137 3.47 -21.18 -16.00
C VAL A 137 4.52 -20.97 -17.09
N GLU A 138 4.24 -21.41 -18.31
CA GLU A 138 5.12 -21.12 -19.45
C GLU A 138 4.81 -19.70 -19.94
N LEU A 139 5.83 -18.83 -19.91
CA LEU A 139 5.68 -17.40 -20.22
C LEU A 139 5.57 -17.12 -21.72
N ILE A 140 6.19 -17.97 -22.53
CA ILE A 140 6.23 -17.83 -23.98
C ILE A 140 5.72 -19.10 -24.65
N ASN A 141 5.11 -18.92 -25.81
CA ASN A 141 4.76 -19.97 -26.74
C ASN A 141 5.75 -19.95 -27.89
N ARG A 142 6.10 -21.13 -28.41
CA ARG A 142 6.83 -21.27 -29.67
C ARG A 142 5.89 -21.88 -30.69
N SER A 143 5.76 -21.23 -31.84
CA SER A 143 4.98 -21.76 -32.95
C SER A 143 5.77 -22.84 -33.72
N ASP A 144 5.10 -23.51 -34.65
CA ASP A 144 5.73 -24.48 -35.55
C ASP A 144 6.82 -23.85 -36.46
N THR A 145 6.82 -22.53 -36.61
CA THR A 145 7.82 -21.75 -37.36
C THR A 145 8.94 -21.18 -36.48
N GLU A 146 9.03 -21.63 -35.22
CA GLU A 146 9.98 -21.14 -34.19
C GLU A 146 9.77 -19.66 -33.78
N GLU A 147 8.69 -19.02 -34.22
CA GLU A 147 8.34 -17.68 -33.75
C GLU A 147 7.91 -17.72 -32.28
N ILE A 148 8.48 -16.82 -31.49
CA ILE A 148 8.18 -16.65 -30.07
C ILE A 148 7.02 -15.69 -29.92
N ASP A 149 6.03 -16.05 -29.11
CA ASP A 149 4.95 -15.16 -28.70
C ASP A 149 4.69 -15.24 -27.19
N LEU A 150 4.09 -14.20 -26.62
CA LEU A 150 3.69 -14.18 -25.21
C LEU A 150 2.54 -15.15 -24.98
N SER A 151 2.61 -15.94 -23.90
CA SER A 151 1.49 -16.78 -23.48
C SER A 151 0.28 -15.93 -23.10
N ARG A 152 -0.93 -16.52 -23.17
CA ARG A 152 -2.16 -15.80 -22.82
C ARG A 152 -2.13 -15.32 -21.38
N GLU A 153 -1.65 -16.17 -20.48
CA GLU A 153 -1.53 -15.91 -19.06
C GLU A 153 -0.55 -14.76 -18.80
N LEU A 154 0.58 -14.69 -19.53
CA LEU A 154 1.51 -13.57 -19.44
C LEU A 154 0.89 -12.27 -19.96
N ARG A 155 0.15 -12.31 -21.08
CA ARG A 155 -0.56 -11.12 -21.59
C ARG A 155 -1.59 -10.58 -20.60
N GLU A 156 -2.26 -11.46 -19.86
CA GLU A 156 -3.16 -11.05 -18.78
C GLU A 156 -2.39 -10.36 -17.64
N ALA A 157 -1.29 -10.97 -17.16
CA ALA A 157 -0.45 -10.38 -16.12
C ALA A 157 0.19 -9.03 -16.53
N LEU A 158 0.65 -8.89 -17.77
CA LEU A 158 1.19 -7.64 -18.31
C LEU A 158 0.10 -6.57 -18.43
N SER A 159 -1.14 -6.96 -18.75
CA SER A 159 -2.26 -6.02 -18.75
C SER A 159 -2.53 -5.51 -17.35
N ASP A 160 -2.51 -6.39 -16.36
CA ASP A 160 -2.71 -6.02 -14.96
C ASP A 160 -1.56 -5.11 -14.48
N ILE A 161 -0.31 -5.40 -14.86
CA ILE A 161 0.85 -4.53 -14.61
C ILE A 161 0.63 -3.14 -15.23
N PHE A 162 0.18 -3.07 -16.48
CA PHE A 162 -0.14 -1.80 -17.14
C PHE A 162 -1.15 -0.98 -16.32
N ASP A 163 -2.22 -1.61 -15.84
CA ASP A 163 -3.24 -0.93 -15.03
C ASP A 163 -2.72 -0.49 -13.64
N ILE A 164 -1.72 -1.20 -13.11
CA ILE A 164 -1.04 -0.86 -11.84
C ILE A 164 -0.15 0.38 -12.00
N ILE A 165 0.56 0.52 -13.12
CA ILE A 165 1.54 1.59 -13.35
C ILE A 165 0.95 2.80 -14.09
N ASP A 166 -0.26 2.69 -14.64
CA ASP A 166 -1.13 3.79 -15.11
C ASP A 166 -1.65 4.58 -13.89
N ILE A 167 -0.81 5.47 -13.35
CA ILE A 167 -1.04 6.17 -12.07
C ILE A 167 -2.18 7.17 -12.18
N ASP A 168 -2.28 7.89 -13.31
CA ASP A 168 -3.38 8.83 -13.51
C ASP A 168 -4.66 8.18 -14.08
N GLY A 169 -4.57 6.91 -14.47
CA GLY A 169 -5.71 6.13 -14.96
C GLY A 169 -6.18 6.53 -16.36
N ASN A 170 -5.36 7.24 -17.13
CA ASN A 170 -5.72 7.74 -18.46
C ASN A 170 -5.68 6.65 -19.55
N GLY A 171 -5.15 5.45 -19.22
CA GLY A 171 -5.03 4.32 -20.13
C GLY A 171 -3.79 4.36 -21.05
N LEU A 172 -2.80 5.20 -20.73
CA LEU A 172 -1.53 5.40 -21.42
C LEU A 172 -0.42 5.58 -20.37
N LEU A 173 0.80 5.15 -20.67
CA LEU A 173 1.94 5.33 -19.77
C LEU A 173 2.82 6.48 -20.21
N SER A 174 2.91 7.50 -19.37
CA SER A 174 3.96 8.51 -19.47
C SER A 174 5.35 7.93 -19.21
N LEU A 175 6.40 8.68 -19.58
CA LEU A 175 7.79 8.32 -19.22
C LEU A 175 7.97 8.21 -17.70
N GLU A 176 7.25 9.00 -16.91
CA GLU A 176 7.34 8.96 -15.45
C GLU A 176 6.71 7.66 -14.92
N GLU A 177 5.54 7.28 -15.43
CA GLU A 177 4.86 6.02 -15.10
C GLU A 177 5.68 4.80 -15.51
N TYR A 178 6.22 4.80 -16.73
CA TYR A 178 7.12 3.75 -17.20
C TYR A 178 8.39 3.65 -16.35
N ASN A 179 8.94 4.79 -15.88
CA ASN A 179 10.09 4.80 -15.00
C ASN A 179 9.81 4.23 -13.60
N PHE A 180 8.56 4.22 -13.12
CA PHE A 180 8.23 3.51 -11.89
C PHE A 180 8.29 1.99 -12.07
N PHE A 181 7.93 1.50 -13.26
CA PHE A 181 8.10 0.09 -13.63
C PHE A 181 9.58 -0.27 -13.73
N GLU A 182 10.36 0.45 -14.54
CA GLU A 182 11.80 0.19 -14.73
C GLU A 182 12.58 0.24 -13.40
N LEU A 183 12.38 1.28 -12.60
CA LEU A 183 13.09 1.40 -11.31
C LEU A 183 12.76 0.23 -10.38
N ARG A 184 11.58 -0.38 -10.52
CA ARG A 184 11.15 -1.51 -9.71
C ARG A 184 11.68 -2.85 -10.24
N THR A 185 11.74 -3.03 -11.55
CA THR A 185 12.11 -4.30 -12.19
C THR A 185 13.60 -4.41 -12.45
N SER A 186 14.23 -3.34 -12.96
CA SER A 186 15.65 -3.29 -13.32
C SER A 186 16.49 -2.48 -12.32
N GLY A 187 15.87 -1.57 -11.56
CA GLY A 187 16.59 -0.65 -10.68
C GLY A 187 17.15 0.57 -11.41
N GLU A 188 16.87 0.70 -12.70
CA GLU A 188 17.34 1.79 -13.56
C GLU A 188 16.16 2.60 -14.10
N LYS A 189 16.45 3.77 -14.68
CA LYS A 189 15.44 4.61 -15.32
C LYS A 189 15.68 4.62 -16.82
N CYS A 190 14.60 4.51 -17.57
CA CYS A 190 14.54 4.90 -18.97
C CYS A 190 14.80 6.42 -19.08
N ASP A 191 15.90 6.77 -19.72
CA ASP A 191 16.21 8.16 -20.03
C ASP A 191 15.39 8.67 -21.24
N LYS A 192 15.55 9.96 -21.55
CA LYS A 192 14.78 10.59 -22.63
C LYS A 192 15.14 10.06 -24.02
N ASP A 193 16.39 9.65 -24.22
CA ASP A 193 16.88 9.20 -25.52
C ASP A 193 16.39 7.78 -25.79
N ALA A 194 16.47 6.88 -24.80
CA ALA A 194 15.83 5.57 -24.83
C ALA A 194 14.31 5.68 -25.02
N TRP A 195 13.65 6.64 -24.36
CA TRP A 195 12.22 6.86 -24.54
C TRP A 195 11.85 7.39 -25.94
N LEU A 196 12.73 8.17 -26.59
CA LEU A 196 12.54 8.58 -27.97
C LEU A 196 12.60 7.37 -28.92
N VAL A 197 13.55 6.46 -28.70
CA VAL A 197 13.60 5.19 -29.45
C VAL A 197 12.33 4.38 -29.22
N CYS A 198 11.84 4.28 -27.98
CA CYS A 198 10.57 3.61 -27.69
C CYS A 198 9.39 4.22 -28.48
N LYS A 199 9.34 5.56 -28.60
CA LYS A 199 8.28 6.25 -29.35
C LYS A 199 8.27 5.96 -30.84
N GLU A 200 9.44 5.69 -31.41
CA GLU A 200 9.58 5.42 -32.84
C GLU A 200 9.25 3.96 -33.20
N ASN A 201 9.37 3.05 -32.24
CA ASN A 201 9.30 1.60 -32.48
C ASN A 201 8.02 0.92 -31.96
N PHE A 202 7.28 1.55 -31.04
CA PHE A 202 6.10 0.96 -30.40
C PHE A 202 4.85 1.83 -30.52
N ASP A 203 3.68 1.24 -30.31
CA ASP A 203 2.42 1.99 -30.36
C ASP A 203 2.31 3.05 -29.24
N MET A 204 2.19 4.31 -29.67
CA MET A 204 2.11 5.50 -28.81
C MET A 204 0.86 6.32 -29.12
N ARG A 205 0.31 6.99 -28.11
CA ARG A 205 -0.72 8.01 -28.25
C ARG A 205 -0.38 9.22 -27.38
N LYS A 206 -0.46 10.43 -27.93
CA LYS A 206 -0.13 11.68 -27.20
C LYS A 206 1.25 11.64 -26.52
N ASN A 207 2.24 11.01 -27.16
CA ASN A 207 3.60 10.80 -26.63
C ASN A 207 3.69 9.89 -25.38
N GLN A 208 2.65 9.10 -25.11
CA GLN A 208 2.58 8.11 -24.03
C GLN A 208 2.36 6.71 -24.62
N LEU A 209 2.88 5.69 -23.95
CA LEU A 209 2.87 4.30 -24.41
C LEU A 209 1.48 3.71 -24.23
N THR A 210 0.93 3.10 -25.28
CA THR A 210 -0.36 2.42 -25.17
C THR A 210 -0.17 1.04 -24.53
N ARG A 211 -1.28 0.41 -24.11
CA ARG A 211 -1.24 -0.99 -23.67
C ARG A 211 -0.69 -1.93 -24.73
N GLN A 212 -1.02 -1.68 -25.99
CA GLN A 212 -0.52 -2.49 -27.10
C GLN A 212 0.99 -2.30 -27.27
N GLY A 213 1.48 -1.06 -27.24
CA GLY A 213 2.92 -0.77 -27.27
C GLY A 213 3.67 -1.38 -26.09
N PHE A 214 3.07 -1.38 -24.88
CA PHE A 214 3.65 -2.06 -23.72
C PHE A 214 3.76 -3.58 -23.91
N MET A 215 2.76 -4.21 -24.54
CA MET A 215 2.81 -5.64 -24.86
C MET A 215 3.89 -5.95 -25.92
N GLU A 216 4.00 -5.11 -26.94
CA GLU A 216 5.02 -5.24 -28.00
C GLU A 216 6.44 -5.09 -27.43
N LEU A 217 6.64 -4.15 -26.50
CA LEU A 217 7.90 -3.96 -25.81
C LEU A 217 8.30 -5.21 -25.01
N ASN A 218 7.37 -5.75 -24.22
CA ASN A 218 7.65 -6.97 -23.44
C ASN A 218 7.79 -8.22 -24.34
N LEU A 219 7.12 -8.27 -25.49
CA LEU A 219 7.35 -9.32 -26.48
C LEU A 219 8.75 -9.23 -27.07
N LEU A 220 9.23 -8.02 -27.39
CA LEU A 220 10.60 -7.81 -27.87
C LEU A 220 11.59 -8.35 -26.83
N GLU A 221 11.48 -7.93 -25.57
CA GLU A 221 12.30 -8.45 -24.47
C GLU A 221 12.22 -9.98 -24.35
N ALA A 222 11.03 -10.55 -24.48
CA ALA A 222 10.82 -12.00 -24.46
C ALA A 222 11.49 -12.74 -25.63
N THR A 223 11.67 -12.09 -26.78
CA THR A 223 12.35 -12.67 -27.95
C THR A 223 13.86 -12.50 -27.90
N GLU A 224 14.37 -11.58 -27.07
CA GLU A 224 15.81 -11.45 -26.84
C GLU A 224 16.36 -12.73 -26.20
N LYS A 225 17.66 -12.99 -26.41
CA LYS A 225 18.38 -14.16 -25.88
C LYS A 225 17.70 -15.51 -26.20
N GLU A 226 17.17 -15.65 -27.42
CA GLU A 226 16.56 -16.90 -27.92
C GLU A 226 15.35 -17.37 -27.09
N GLY A 227 14.64 -16.45 -26.43
CA GLY A 227 13.44 -16.78 -25.66
C GLY A 227 13.72 -17.26 -24.25
N ASP A 228 14.81 -16.82 -23.61
CA ASP A 228 15.06 -17.11 -22.19
C ASP A 228 14.12 -16.27 -21.30
N PRO A 229 13.18 -16.88 -20.56
CA PRO A 229 12.23 -16.15 -19.74
C PRO A 229 12.82 -15.66 -18.40
N ALA A 230 14.11 -15.85 -18.14
CA ALA A 230 14.73 -15.52 -16.85
C ALA A 230 14.52 -14.04 -16.45
N ASP A 231 14.74 -13.11 -17.37
CA ASP A 231 14.63 -11.67 -17.11
C ASP A 231 13.16 -11.26 -16.91
N LEU A 232 12.25 -11.78 -17.75
CA LEU A 232 10.80 -11.59 -17.58
C LEU A 232 10.32 -12.07 -16.21
N TRP A 233 10.83 -13.20 -15.73
CA TRP A 233 10.48 -13.69 -14.40
C TRP A 233 10.95 -12.76 -13.27
N LEU A 234 12.12 -12.12 -13.41
CA LEU A 234 12.58 -11.14 -12.44
C LEU A 234 11.65 -9.92 -12.41
N SER A 235 11.25 -9.42 -13.58
CA SER A 235 10.29 -8.32 -13.70
C SER A 235 8.93 -8.67 -13.08
N LEU A 236 8.39 -9.86 -13.37
CA LEU A 236 7.11 -10.32 -12.81
C LEU A 236 7.16 -10.50 -11.28
N GLU A 237 8.22 -11.13 -10.76
CA GLU A 237 8.43 -11.30 -9.32
C GLU A 237 8.58 -9.95 -8.61
N ALA A 238 9.30 -9.00 -9.23
CA ALA A 238 9.41 -7.63 -8.73
C ALA A 238 8.05 -6.93 -8.69
N MET A 239 7.17 -7.17 -9.66
CA MET A 239 5.79 -6.67 -9.66
C MET A 239 4.84 -7.44 -8.72
N GLY A 240 5.34 -8.46 -7.99
CA GLY A 240 4.60 -9.18 -6.96
C GLY A 240 3.85 -10.43 -7.44
N TYR A 241 4.13 -10.89 -8.66
CA TYR A 241 3.61 -12.14 -9.20
C TYR A 241 4.42 -13.34 -8.70
N ASN A 242 3.74 -14.46 -8.45
CA ASN A 242 4.41 -15.74 -8.25
C ASN A 242 4.62 -16.49 -9.59
N ARG A 243 5.28 -17.65 -9.52
CA ARG A 243 5.53 -18.51 -10.70
C ARG A 243 4.26 -19.11 -11.34
N MET A 244 3.10 -18.95 -10.72
CA MET A 244 1.80 -19.31 -11.28
C MET A 244 1.07 -18.11 -11.90
N LEU A 245 1.76 -16.95 -12.03
CA LEU A 245 1.20 -15.67 -12.48
C LEU A 245 0.03 -15.18 -11.62
N GLU A 246 0.02 -15.51 -10.33
CA GLU A 246 -0.89 -14.91 -9.36
C GLU A 246 -0.22 -13.73 -8.67
N LEU A 247 -0.91 -12.58 -8.62
CA LEU A 247 -0.47 -11.43 -7.85
C LEU A 247 -0.68 -11.70 -6.35
N VAL A 248 0.42 -11.99 -5.63
CA VAL A 248 0.37 -12.43 -4.22
C VAL A 248 1.18 -11.56 -3.27
N ASP A 249 2.19 -10.86 -3.79
CA ASP A 249 3.10 -10.01 -3.02
C ASP A 249 2.85 -8.51 -3.36
N ALA A 250 1.69 -8.19 -3.92
CA ALA A 250 1.26 -6.83 -4.19
C ALA A 250 -0.25 -6.62 -3.97
N CYS A 251 -0.64 -5.37 -3.71
CA CYS A 251 -2.03 -4.93 -3.61
C CYS A 251 -2.20 -3.57 -4.30
N PRO A 252 -2.73 -3.56 -5.52
CA PRO A 252 -3.13 -2.34 -6.21
C PRO A 252 -4.18 -1.57 -5.39
N PHE A 253 -4.15 -0.24 -5.45
CA PHE A 253 -5.09 0.63 -4.76
C PHE A 253 -5.43 1.88 -5.60
N GLN A 254 -6.53 2.52 -5.25
CA GLN A 254 -6.94 3.80 -5.79
C GLN A 254 -7.19 4.80 -4.65
N ILE A 255 -6.79 6.05 -4.87
CA ILE A 255 -7.06 7.20 -4.01
C ILE A 255 -7.93 8.18 -4.80
N ASP A 256 -8.99 8.66 -4.19
CA ASP A 256 -9.83 9.73 -4.75
C ASP A 256 -9.92 10.89 -3.75
N VAL A 257 -9.78 12.10 -4.26
CA VAL A 257 -9.87 13.34 -3.49
C VAL A 257 -10.93 14.23 -4.11
N HIS A 258 -12.06 14.34 -3.42
CA HIS A 258 -13.14 15.24 -3.80
C HIS A 258 -13.06 16.53 -2.99
N CYS A 259 -13.15 17.67 -3.65
CA CYS A 259 -13.12 18.99 -3.04
C CYS A 259 -14.35 19.80 -3.48
N GLU A 260 -15.08 20.36 -2.51
CA GLU A 260 -16.31 21.10 -2.78
C GLU A 260 -16.08 22.37 -3.62
N ALA A 261 -15.00 23.11 -3.36
CA ALA A 261 -14.86 24.48 -3.86
C ALA A 261 -13.71 24.72 -4.86
N ALA A 262 -12.83 23.75 -5.10
CA ALA A 262 -11.72 23.90 -6.05
C ALA A 262 -11.16 22.57 -6.56
N GLN A 263 -10.58 22.59 -7.76
CA GLN A 263 -9.89 21.44 -8.36
C GLN A 263 -8.61 21.09 -7.60
N PRO A 264 -8.54 19.93 -6.93
CA PRO A 264 -7.29 19.45 -6.36
C PRO A 264 -6.36 18.95 -7.48
N SER A 265 -5.05 18.97 -7.23
CA SER A 265 -4.09 18.24 -8.05
C SER A 265 -3.28 17.26 -7.22
N ILE A 266 -3.05 16.06 -7.76
CA ILE A 266 -2.29 15.01 -7.11
C ILE A 266 -1.17 14.58 -8.07
N GLN A 267 0.05 14.47 -7.54
CA GLN A 267 1.20 14.00 -8.31
C GLN A 267 1.99 12.98 -7.50
N PRO A 268 2.51 11.91 -8.13
CA PRO A 268 3.41 10.98 -7.45
C PRO A 268 4.69 11.72 -7.05
N VAL A 269 5.24 11.34 -5.90
CA VAL A 269 6.50 11.90 -5.40
C VAL A 269 7.41 10.81 -4.88
N SER A 270 8.67 10.82 -5.34
CA SER A 270 9.71 9.95 -4.80
C SER A 270 10.31 10.58 -3.55
N MET A 271 9.95 10.07 -2.37
CA MET A 271 10.41 10.59 -1.09
C MET A 271 11.24 9.56 -0.33
N ALA A 272 12.58 9.74 -0.28
CA ALA A 272 13.44 8.92 0.56
C ALA A 272 13.03 8.91 2.05
N SER A 273 12.39 10.00 2.52
CA SER A 273 11.85 10.12 3.88
C SER A 273 10.42 9.58 4.05
N GLY A 274 9.78 9.09 2.98
CA GLY A 274 8.39 8.61 2.99
C GLY A 274 8.10 7.58 4.08
N PRO A 275 8.89 6.49 4.20
CA PRO A 275 8.69 5.49 5.26
C PRO A 275 8.79 6.07 6.68
N ARG A 276 9.73 6.99 6.89
CA ARG A 276 9.92 7.68 8.19
C ARG A 276 8.71 8.56 8.50
N LEU A 277 8.25 9.33 7.53
CA LEU A 277 7.11 10.24 7.70
C LEU A 277 5.81 9.46 7.96
N LEU A 278 5.60 8.38 7.22
CA LEU A 278 4.46 7.48 7.43
C LEU A 278 4.50 6.86 8.83
N ASN A 279 5.66 6.40 9.29
CA ASN A 279 5.81 5.87 10.64
C ASN A 279 5.48 6.93 11.70
N GLN A 280 5.97 8.17 11.55
CA GLN A 280 5.64 9.28 12.44
C GLN A 280 4.14 9.62 12.44
N ALA A 281 3.51 9.69 11.26
CA ALA A 281 2.09 9.92 11.09
C ALA A 281 1.26 8.83 11.79
N LEU A 282 1.65 7.56 11.60
CA LEU A 282 1.03 6.42 12.25
C LEU A 282 1.16 6.49 13.78
N GLN A 283 2.36 6.76 14.32
CA GLN A 283 2.55 6.93 15.76
C GLN A 283 1.69 8.07 16.33
N LYS A 284 1.69 9.23 15.66
CA LYS A 284 0.87 10.39 16.06
C LYS A 284 -0.61 10.03 16.08
N SER A 285 -1.11 9.34 15.05
CA SER A 285 -2.52 8.92 14.97
C SER A 285 -2.93 8.01 16.14
N ILE A 286 -2.07 7.07 16.52
CA ILE A 286 -2.33 6.15 17.64
C ILE A 286 -2.36 6.94 18.94
N THR A 287 -1.35 7.78 19.20
CA THR A 287 -1.27 8.55 20.45
C THR A 287 -2.36 9.59 20.60
N ALA A 288 -2.87 10.15 19.49
CA ALA A 288 -3.93 11.14 19.52
C ALA A 288 -5.31 10.54 19.81
N ARG A 289 -5.50 9.24 19.55
CA ARG A 289 -6.78 8.53 19.67
C ARG A 289 -6.81 7.49 20.79
N ALA A 290 -5.67 7.18 21.41
CA ALA A 290 -5.55 6.16 22.44
C ALA A 290 -5.02 6.75 23.76
N GLY A 291 -5.63 6.34 24.87
CA GLY A 291 -5.10 6.61 26.21
C GLY A 291 -3.82 5.82 26.47
N ALA A 292 -2.88 6.44 27.17
CA ALA A 292 -1.66 5.77 27.63
C ALA A 292 -1.95 4.89 28.85
N ARG A 293 -1.48 3.65 28.84
CA ARG A 293 -1.50 2.74 29.99
C ARG A 293 -0.06 2.37 30.36
N ALA A 294 0.32 2.56 31.62
CA ALA A 294 1.61 2.08 32.11
C ALA A 294 1.67 0.54 32.03
N LEU A 295 2.82 0.01 31.60
CA LEU A 295 3.08 -1.43 31.60
C LEU A 295 3.14 -1.92 33.05
N ARG A 296 2.51 -3.06 33.33
CA ARG A 296 2.48 -3.61 34.69
C ARG A 296 3.91 -3.85 35.17
N GLY A 297 4.25 -3.28 36.33
CA GLY A 297 5.59 -3.38 36.92
C GLY A 297 6.62 -2.40 36.34
N GLN A 298 6.25 -1.51 35.41
CA GLN A 298 7.17 -0.51 34.86
C GLN A 298 6.46 0.79 34.47
N GLU A 299 6.49 1.79 35.35
CA GLU A 299 5.76 3.07 35.17
C GLU A 299 6.31 3.94 34.03
N SER A 300 7.55 3.70 33.60
CA SER A 300 8.20 4.46 32.53
C SER A 300 8.04 3.84 31.13
N VAL A 301 7.30 2.73 31.00
CA VAL A 301 6.96 2.12 29.71
C VAL A 301 5.44 2.19 29.54
N PHE A 302 5.00 2.81 28.44
CA PHE A 302 3.57 3.05 28.18
C PHE A 302 3.11 2.28 26.95
N ILE A 303 1.93 1.69 27.05
CA ILE A 303 1.22 1.03 25.97
C ILE A 303 0.07 1.94 25.53
N TYR A 304 -0.01 2.22 24.24
CA TYR A 304 -1.13 2.89 23.60
C TYR A 304 -1.81 1.88 22.68
N THR A 305 -3.11 1.67 22.85
CA THR A 305 -3.89 0.78 21.99
C THR A 305 -4.99 1.56 21.30
N TYR A 306 -4.75 1.91 20.04
CA TYR A 306 -5.78 2.46 19.17
C TYR A 306 -6.73 1.34 18.74
N ARG A 307 -8.03 1.57 18.90
CA ARG A 307 -9.10 0.69 18.43
C ARG A 307 -9.97 1.46 17.45
N GLY A 308 -9.65 1.36 16.16
CA GLY A 308 -10.45 1.92 15.07
C GLY A 308 -11.57 0.97 14.65
N GLU A 309 -12.33 1.38 13.62
CA GLU A 309 -13.44 0.58 13.08
C GLU A 309 -12.96 -0.74 12.46
N HIS A 310 -11.83 -0.70 11.75
CA HIS A 310 -11.34 -1.81 10.94
C HIS A 310 -9.97 -2.35 11.38
N ARG A 311 -9.28 -1.67 12.30
CA ARG A 311 -7.92 -2.05 12.73
C ARG A 311 -7.66 -1.68 14.19
N ILE A 312 -6.95 -2.55 14.88
CA ILE A 312 -6.34 -2.26 16.18
C ILE A 312 -4.83 -2.07 15.97
N SER A 313 -4.27 -1.00 16.52
CA SER A 313 -2.83 -0.74 16.48
C SER A 313 -2.30 -0.53 17.90
N THR A 314 -1.22 -1.22 18.24
CA THR A 314 -0.56 -1.07 19.54
C THR A 314 0.81 -0.42 19.38
N LEU A 315 1.06 0.61 20.17
CA LEU A 315 2.31 1.36 20.23
C LEU A 315 2.91 1.24 21.64
N ILE A 316 4.21 1.00 21.72
CA ILE A 316 4.95 0.96 22.98
C ILE A 316 5.86 2.20 23.02
N ALA A 317 5.77 2.99 24.07
CA ALA A 317 6.64 4.13 24.33
C ALA A 317 7.53 3.83 25.53
N ASN A 318 8.84 3.81 25.31
CA ASN A 318 9.83 3.62 26.34
C ASN A 318 10.40 4.98 26.75
N LYS A 319 10.06 5.46 27.95
CA LYS A 319 10.61 6.71 28.51
C LYS A 319 11.87 6.50 29.36
N THR A 320 12.32 5.25 29.52
CA THR A 320 13.54 4.95 30.29
C THR A 320 14.79 5.30 29.47
N ASN A 321 15.93 5.30 30.16
CA ASN A 321 17.26 5.46 29.54
C ASN A 321 17.85 4.12 29.06
N GLN A 322 17.13 3.02 29.19
CA GLN A 322 17.58 1.69 28.77
C GLN A 322 16.62 1.10 27.73
N LYS A 323 17.07 0.09 26.99
CA LYS A 323 16.20 -0.69 26.11
C LYS A 323 15.17 -1.44 26.97
N ALA A 324 13.92 -1.48 26.52
CA ALA A 324 12.88 -2.29 27.15
C ALA A 324 12.48 -3.43 26.21
N THR A 325 12.50 -4.66 26.69
CA THR A 325 12.00 -5.82 25.94
C THR A 325 10.62 -6.17 26.46
N VAL A 326 9.60 -6.00 25.63
CA VAL A 326 8.20 -6.26 25.99
C VAL A 326 7.74 -7.54 25.30
N HIS A 327 7.35 -8.51 26.10
CA HIS A 327 6.70 -9.72 25.63
C HIS A 327 5.21 -9.45 25.39
N VAL A 328 4.71 -9.85 24.23
CA VAL A 328 3.35 -9.58 23.75
C VAL A 328 2.69 -10.91 23.44
N ASN A 329 1.60 -11.21 24.15
CA ASN A 329 0.83 -12.44 23.99
C ASN A 329 -0.61 -12.13 23.54
N ASN A 330 -0.97 -12.60 22.35
CA ASN A 330 -2.31 -12.49 21.76
C ASN A 330 -3.06 -13.84 21.72
N GLU A 331 -2.63 -14.91 22.40
CA GLU A 331 -3.24 -16.25 22.33
C GLU A 331 -4.72 -16.27 22.74
N GLN A 332 -5.13 -15.33 23.60
CA GLN A 332 -6.53 -15.20 24.01
C GLN A 332 -7.39 -14.42 23.00
N SER A 333 -6.79 -13.88 21.94
CA SER A 333 -7.50 -13.24 20.85
C SER A 333 -8.17 -14.29 19.96
N ARG A 334 -9.36 -13.98 19.44
CA ARG A 334 -10.14 -14.89 18.59
C ARG A 334 -10.51 -14.21 17.29
N ASN A 335 -10.40 -14.94 16.18
CA ASN A 335 -10.63 -14.44 14.83
C ASN A 335 -9.75 -13.21 14.52
N CYS A 336 -8.49 -13.21 14.97
CA CYS A 336 -7.54 -12.09 14.78
C CYS A 336 -6.32 -12.55 13.99
N CYS A 337 -5.83 -11.71 13.08
CA CYS A 337 -4.48 -11.83 12.51
C CYS A 337 -3.63 -10.63 12.90
N SER A 338 -2.36 -10.86 13.22
CA SER A 338 -1.40 -9.82 13.58
C SER A 338 -0.45 -9.55 12.41
N SER A 339 -0.01 -8.29 12.25
CA SER A 339 1.02 -7.92 11.27
C SER A 339 2.33 -8.69 11.50
N ARG A 340 2.62 -9.10 12.74
CA ARG A 340 3.79 -9.92 13.09
C ARG A 340 3.70 -11.38 12.61
N GLY A 341 2.51 -11.88 12.30
CA GLY A 341 2.30 -13.28 11.88
C GLY A 341 2.48 -14.30 13.00
N LEU A 342 2.68 -13.85 14.24
CA LEU A 342 2.85 -14.66 15.44
C LEU A 342 1.84 -14.22 16.50
N ASN A 343 1.32 -15.18 17.28
CA ASN A 343 0.45 -14.87 18.41
C ASN A 343 1.25 -14.38 19.62
N VAL A 344 2.48 -14.87 19.77
CA VAL A 344 3.38 -14.54 20.88
C VAL A 344 4.73 -14.13 20.32
N PHE A 345 5.25 -12.98 20.76
CA PHE A 345 6.52 -12.44 20.32
C PHE A 345 7.08 -11.42 21.33
N ALA A 346 8.35 -11.07 21.18
CA ALA A 346 9.00 -10.01 21.95
C ALA A 346 9.29 -8.79 21.06
N VAL A 347 9.15 -7.59 21.63
CA VAL A 347 9.48 -6.32 20.97
C VAL A 347 10.53 -5.59 21.78
N GLU A 348 11.65 -5.28 21.14
CA GLU A 348 12.69 -4.44 21.73
C GLU A 348 12.42 -2.97 21.39
N VAL A 349 12.27 -2.15 22.42
CA VAL A 349 12.01 -0.72 22.28
C VAL A 349 13.21 0.06 22.81
N PRO A 350 13.98 0.74 21.94
CA PRO A 350 15.13 1.54 22.36
C PRO A 350 14.77 2.61 23.40
N ALA A 351 15.77 3.02 24.18
CA ALA A 351 15.63 4.07 25.18
C ALA A 351 15.08 5.36 24.57
N ARG A 352 14.13 6.01 25.26
CA ARG A 352 13.50 7.27 24.84
C ARG A 352 12.85 7.25 23.45
N THR A 353 12.38 6.09 22.99
CA THR A 353 11.71 5.95 21.68
C THR A 353 10.29 5.41 21.81
N LYS A 354 9.58 5.41 20.68
CA LYS A 354 8.28 4.78 20.49
C LYS A 354 8.37 3.82 19.31
N MET A 355 7.71 2.68 19.42
CA MET A 355 7.67 1.68 18.35
C MET A 355 6.26 1.11 18.22
N VAL A 356 5.78 1.04 16.97
CA VAL A 356 4.55 0.33 16.66
C VAL A 356 4.82 -1.16 16.82
N CYS A 357 4.16 -1.76 17.80
CA CYS A 357 4.36 -3.14 18.18
C CYS A 357 3.67 -4.09 17.20
N GLN A 358 2.39 -3.86 16.94
CA GLN A 358 1.59 -4.68 16.05
C GLN A 358 0.37 -3.93 15.52
N HIS A 359 -0.10 -4.40 14.38
CA HIS A 359 -1.46 -4.18 13.90
C HIS A 359 -2.24 -5.48 14.00
N VAL A 360 -3.53 -5.38 14.24
CA VAL A 360 -4.43 -6.54 14.31
C VAL A 360 -5.70 -6.24 13.54
N LEU A 361 -6.09 -7.19 12.71
CA LEU A 361 -7.35 -7.21 11.95
C LEU A 361 -8.13 -8.50 12.25
N PRO A 362 -9.44 -8.54 11.95
CA PRO A 362 -10.15 -9.81 11.90
C PRO A 362 -9.62 -10.71 10.76
N VAL A 363 -9.53 -12.01 11.00
CA VAL A 363 -9.25 -13.00 9.94
C VAL A 363 -10.44 -13.06 8.97
N ASN A 364 -11.64 -13.17 9.53
CA ASN A 364 -12.90 -13.16 8.81
C ASN A 364 -13.81 -12.04 9.34
N GLU A 365 -14.08 -11.03 8.50
CA GLU A 365 -14.91 -9.88 8.84
C GLU A 365 -16.39 -10.22 9.02
N ARG A 366 -16.84 -11.39 8.57
CA ARG A 366 -18.21 -11.87 8.74
C ARG A 366 -18.45 -12.57 10.08
N GLN A 367 -17.41 -12.72 10.89
CA GLN A 367 -17.48 -13.34 12.21
C GLN A 367 -17.09 -12.33 13.27
N ASP A 368 -17.66 -12.45 14.47
CA ASP A 368 -17.22 -11.67 15.62
C ASP A 368 -15.73 -11.94 15.90
N TRP A 369 -15.03 -10.91 16.37
CA TRP A 369 -13.62 -11.01 16.73
C TRP A 369 -13.36 -10.32 18.06
N THR A 370 -12.45 -10.91 18.83
CA THR A 370 -12.11 -10.44 20.17
C THR A 370 -10.62 -10.23 20.26
N TYR A 371 -10.19 -8.99 20.50
CA TYR A 371 -8.80 -8.67 20.77
C TYR A 371 -8.53 -8.68 22.28
N ASN A 372 -7.72 -9.65 22.70
CA ASN A 372 -7.24 -9.78 24.06
C ASN A 372 -5.73 -10.02 24.04
N CYS A 373 -4.98 -8.97 24.40
CA CYS A 373 -3.53 -8.92 24.36
C CYS A 373 -3.00 -8.66 25.77
N VAL A 374 -1.99 -9.42 26.17
CA VAL A 374 -1.27 -9.26 27.42
C VAL A 374 0.17 -8.87 27.12
N GLU A 375 0.57 -7.68 27.58
CA GLU A 375 1.95 -7.22 27.50
C GLU A 375 2.63 -7.31 28.86
N THR A 376 3.84 -7.87 28.88
CA THR A 376 4.68 -8.03 30.09
C THR A 376 6.11 -7.63 29.80
N LEU A 377 6.77 -6.95 30.75
CA LEU A 377 8.19 -6.64 30.63
C LEU A 377 9.01 -7.92 30.84
N LEU A 378 9.99 -8.17 29.96
CA LEU A 378 10.99 -9.20 30.18
C LEU A 378 12.15 -8.62 31.00
N PRO A 379 12.73 -9.38 31.94
CA PRO A 379 13.94 -8.96 32.65
C PRO A 379 15.06 -8.66 31.64
N SER A 380 15.76 -7.55 31.84
CA SER A 380 16.99 -7.26 31.09
C SER A 380 18.01 -8.35 31.43
N THR A 381 18.43 -9.13 30.44
CA THR A 381 19.61 -10.01 30.55
C THR A 381 20.89 -9.23 30.48
#